data_AF-I4ER49-F1
#
_entry.id   AF-I4ER49-F1
#
_cell.length_a   1.000
_cell.length_b   1.000
_cell.length_c   1.000
_cell.angle_alpha   90.00
_cell.angle_beta   90.00
_cell.angle_gamma   90.00
#
_symmetry.space_group_name_H-M   'P 1'
#
loop_
_entity.id
_entity.type
_entity.pdbx_description
1 polymer ?
#
loop_
_entity_poly.entity_id
_entity_poly.type
_entity_poly.pdbx_seq_one_letter_code
_entity_poly.pdbx_strand_id
1 'polypeptide(L)' 'MDTAGSPEHDADCRCGGAAAHVPTARPAADSTVDCPECGEPSSPQRIATWGHCRACRTADSRAKSPLRW' A
#
# COMPACT_ATOMS: atom_id res chain seq x y z
N MET A 1 -14.30 30.11 44.98
CA MET A 1 -12.95 29.63 44.58
C MET A 1 -13.19 28.26 44.00
N ASP A 2 -13.62 28.28 42.75
CA ASP A 2 -14.37 27.20 42.14
C ASP A 2 -13.46 26.39 41.23
N THR A 3 -13.55 25.09 41.42
CA THR A 3 -12.76 24.02 40.82
C THR A 3 -12.95 24.00 39.30
N ALA A 4 -11.99 24.52 38.54
CA ALA A 4 -11.99 24.37 37.09
C ALA A 4 -11.33 23.05 36.71
N GLY A 5 -12.16 22.07 36.39
CA GLY A 5 -11.75 20.76 35.90
C GLY A 5 -11.07 20.82 34.53
N SER A 6 -10.06 19.96 34.37
CA SER A 6 -9.91 19.16 33.14
C SER A 6 -10.67 17.85 33.39
N PRO A 7 -11.22 17.13 32.38
CA PRO A 7 -10.69 17.01 31.03
C PRO A 7 -11.74 16.88 29.89
N GLU A 8 -11.52 17.56 28.77
CA GLU A 8 -12.23 17.21 27.51
C GLU A 8 -11.19 16.82 26.46
N HIS A 9 -10.75 15.57 26.61
CA HIS A 9 -9.95 14.82 25.65
C HIS A 9 -10.92 14.11 24.70
N ASP A 10 -11.65 14.87 23.90
CA ASP A 10 -12.51 14.33 22.85
C ASP A 10 -12.38 15.22 21.61
N ALA A 11 -12.34 14.56 20.45
CA ALA A 11 -12.21 15.16 19.12
C ALA A 11 -10.80 15.59 18.64
N ASP A 12 -9.90 14.62 18.45
CA ASP A 12 -9.17 14.54 17.16
C ASP A 12 -8.67 13.10 16.92
N CYS A 13 -9.60 12.15 16.77
CA CYS A 13 -9.30 10.85 16.14
C CYS A 13 -8.97 11.10 14.66
N ARG A 14 -7.73 11.52 14.41
CA ARG A 14 -7.16 11.81 13.10
C ARG A 14 -6.83 10.51 12.37
N CYS A 15 -7.85 9.83 11.84
CA CYS A 15 -7.68 8.71 10.91
C CYS A 15 -8.62 8.87 9.72
N GLY A 16 -8.15 9.60 8.70
CA GLY A 16 -8.84 9.74 7.43
C GLY A 16 -8.08 10.64 6.47
N GLY A 17 -6.75 10.54 6.43
CA GLY A 17 -5.92 11.32 5.53
C GLY A 17 -6.33 11.05 4.10
N ALA A 18 -6.98 12.03 3.47
CA ALA A 18 -7.07 12.12 2.03
C ALA A 18 -5.63 12.16 1.51
N ALA A 19 -5.14 10.99 1.06
CA ALA A 19 -3.90 10.88 0.33
C ALA A 19 -4.08 11.73 -0.92
N ALA A 20 -3.64 12.98 -0.83
CA ALA A 20 -3.62 13.93 -1.92
C ALA A 20 -2.98 13.23 -3.12
N HIS A 21 -3.73 13.23 -4.20
CA HIS A 21 -3.42 12.68 -5.50
C HIS A 21 -1.93 12.94 -5.84
N VAL A 22 -1.05 11.96 -5.60
CA VAL A 22 0.32 12.02 -6.11
C VAL A 22 0.17 11.77 -7.60
N PRO A 23 0.47 12.73 -8.49
CA PRO A 23 0.69 12.38 -9.88
C PRO A 23 1.95 11.51 -9.89
N THR A 24 1.75 10.20 -9.80
CA THR A 24 2.83 9.25 -10.04
C THR A 24 3.21 9.47 -11.48
N ALA A 25 4.28 10.24 -11.71
CA ALA A 25 4.95 10.29 -12.99
C ALA A 25 5.09 8.84 -13.45
N ARG A 26 4.36 8.46 -14.50
CA ARG A 26 4.44 7.12 -15.08
C ARG A 26 5.90 6.98 -15.52
N PRO A 27 6.76 6.16 -14.87
CA PRO A 27 7.99 5.79 -15.54
C PRO A 27 7.56 5.12 -16.84
N ALA A 28 8.04 5.66 -17.97
CA ALA A 28 7.76 5.11 -19.29
C ALA A 28 8.09 3.61 -19.25
N ALA A 29 7.04 2.80 -19.27
CA ALA A 29 7.10 1.35 -19.11
C ALA A 29 7.07 0.70 -20.50
N ASP A 30 7.97 1.11 -21.39
CA ASP A 30 8.10 0.45 -22.69
C ASP A 30 8.91 -0.85 -22.60
N SER A 31 9.60 -1.08 -21.48
CA SER A 31 10.21 -2.38 -21.18
C SER A 31 9.33 -3.14 -20.21
N THR A 32 8.50 -4.04 -20.73
CA THR A 32 7.82 -5.07 -19.92
C THR A 32 8.74 -6.29 -19.86
N VAL A 33 8.92 -6.86 -18.67
CA VAL A 33 9.70 -8.08 -18.45
C VAL A 33 8.80 -9.15 -17.86
N ASP A 34 9.15 -10.40 -18.10
CA ASP A 34 8.40 -11.54 -17.60
C ASP A 34 8.65 -11.75 -16.09
N CYS A 35 7.59 -12.06 -15.33
CA CYS A 35 7.72 -12.39 -13.92
C CYS A 35 8.33 -13.80 -13.75
N PRO A 36 9.40 -13.98 -12.96
CA PRO A 36 10.02 -15.30 -12.80
C PRO A 36 9.12 -16.33 -12.10
N GLU A 37 8.08 -15.89 -11.39
CA GLU A 37 7.19 -16.75 -10.61
C GLU A 37 5.99 -17.26 -11.41
N CYS A 38 5.37 -16.40 -12.22
CA CYS A 38 4.11 -16.70 -12.91
C CYS A 38 4.17 -16.51 -14.43
N GLY A 39 5.25 -15.94 -14.96
CA GLY A 39 5.40 -15.64 -16.37
C GLY A 39 4.54 -14.48 -16.88
N GLU A 40 3.95 -13.66 -16.00
CA GLU A 40 3.14 -12.53 -16.43
C GLU A 40 4.01 -11.29 -16.73
N PRO A 41 3.61 -10.46 -17.71
CA PRO A 41 4.30 -9.22 -18.02
C PRO A 41 4.22 -8.25 -16.83
N SER A 42 5.39 -7.85 -16.36
CA SER A 42 5.57 -6.97 -15.22
C SER A 42 6.60 -5.87 -15.52
N SER A 43 6.58 -4.81 -14.72
CA SER A 43 7.57 -3.74 -14.85
C SER A 43 8.91 -4.21 -14.27
N PRO A 44 10.05 -3.99 -14.95
CA PRO A 44 11.37 -4.38 -14.45
C PRO A 44 11.68 -3.73 -13.10
N GLN A 45 11.20 -2.51 -12.85
CA GLN A 45 11.32 -1.87 -11.54
C GLN A 45 10.65 -2.68 -10.41
N ARG A 46 9.50 -3.33 -10.66
CA ARG A 46 8.84 -4.17 -9.65
C ARG A 46 9.63 -5.45 -9.40
N ILE A 47 10.10 -6.09 -10.46
CA ILE A 47 10.96 -7.28 -10.35
C ILE A 47 12.25 -6.95 -9.60
N ALA A 48 12.89 -5.80 -9.88
CA ALA A 48 14.09 -5.37 -9.17
C ALA A 48 13.83 -5.01 -7.70
N THR A 49 12.65 -4.46 -7.36
CA THR A 49 12.34 -4.02 -6.00
C THR A 49 11.86 -5.16 -5.10
N TRP A 50 11.04 -6.09 -5.62
CA TRP A 50 10.40 -7.14 -4.83
C TRP A 50 10.78 -8.56 -5.25
N GLY A 51 11.44 -8.74 -6.38
CA GLY A 51 11.74 -10.04 -6.98
C GLY A 51 10.59 -10.66 -7.78
N HIS A 52 9.38 -10.10 -7.71
CA HIS A 52 8.17 -10.69 -8.30
C HIS A 52 7.15 -9.62 -8.72
N CYS A 53 6.15 -10.03 -9.51
CA CYS A 53 5.10 -9.13 -9.98
C CYS A 53 4.08 -8.80 -8.89
N ARG A 54 3.24 -7.79 -9.16
CA ARG A 54 2.19 -7.35 -8.21
C ARG A 54 1.17 -8.46 -7.90
N ALA A 55 0.86 -9.32 -8.87
CA ALA A 55 -0.08 -10.42 -8.69
C ALA A 55 0.47 -11.45 -7.69
N CYS A 56 1.69 -11.94 -7.91
CA CYS A 56 2.39 -12.83 -6.98
C CYS A 56 2.50 -12.23 -5.58
N ARG A 57 2.82 -10.94 -5.46
CA ARG A 57 2.84 -10.26 -4.17
C ARG A 57 1.49 -10.29 -3.46
N THR A 58 0.42 -10.06 -4.21
CA THR A 58 -0.95 -10.06 -3.66
C THR A 58 -1.36 -11.47 -3.23
N ALA A 59 -0.96 -12.49 -4.00
CA ALA A 59 -1.17 -13.89 -3.64
C ALA A 59 -0.42 -14.26 -2.35
N ASP A 60 0.87 -13.92 -2.23
CA ASP A 60 1.66 -14.14 -1.00
C ASP A 60 1.02 -13.43 0.20
N SER A 61 0.60 -12.18 0.02
CA SER A 61 -0.05 -11.41 1.09
C SER A 61 -1.36 -12.05 1.56
N ARG A 62 -2.17 -12.56 0.63
CA ARG A 62 -3.42 -13.30 0.96
C ARG A 62 -3.15 -14.64 1.62
N ALA A 63 -2.06 -15.31 1.26
CA ALA A 63 -1.64 -16.56 1.90
C ALA A 63 -1.16 -16.34 3.34
N LYS A 64 -0.40 -15.26 3.59
CA LYS A 64 0.08 -14.88 4.93
C LYS A 64 -0.98 -14.29 5.83
N SER A 65 -1.90 -13.51 5.26
CA SER A 65 -2.99 -12.86 6.00
C SER A 65 -4.32 -13.19 5.35
N PRO A 66 -4.81 -14.43 5.54
CA PRO A 66 -6.11 -14.81 5.01
C PRO A 66 -7.18 -13.92 5.66
N LEU A 67 -8.08 -13.40 4.82
CA LEU A 67 -9.27 -12.69 5.29
C LEU A 67 -10.12 -13.69 6.07
N ARG A 68 -10.12 -13.55 7.40
CA ARG A 68 -10.99 -14.31 8.29
C ARG A 68 -12.33 -13.58 8.35
N TRP A 69 -13.38 -14.27 7.95
CA TRP A 69 -14.78 -13.86 8.09
C TRP A 69 -15.40 -14.58 9.29
#